data_AF-A0A2S0Q6U7-F1
#
_entry.id   AF-A0A2S0Q6U7-F1
#
_cell.length_a   1.000
_cell.length_b   1.000
_cell.length_c   1.000
_cell.angle_alpha   90.00
_cell.angle_beta   90.00
_cell.angle_gamma   90.00
#
_symmetry.space_group_name_H-M   'P 1'
#
loop_
_entity.id
_entity.type
_entity.pdbx_description
1 polymer ?
#
loop_
_entity_poly.entity_id
_entity_poly.type
_entity_poly.pdbx_seq_one_letter_code
_entity_poly.pdbx_strand_id
1 'polypeptide(L)'
;MNKIQPRQALNKAFLKVKPNRVEIDQFKTHLSTLLAQINEAESEEFHKNLIADFLKNTYYSPNHFINTKGRNDLVIHNGKDAQSNVGVILEAKKPTNKGEMLKVDNLNTKAFQELVLYFLGDRITNKNLEIKYLIATNIYEWFIFDANTFEKAFIENKTFLNQFIDTPENIIRKIS
;
A
#
# COMPACT_ATOMS: atom_id res chain seq x y z
N MET A 1 -8.49 0.10 20.87
CA MET A 1 -7.26 -0.52 20.31
C MET A 1 -6.10 -0.29 21.25
N ASN A 2 -5.34 -1.33 21.58
CA ASN A 2 -4.11 -1.18 22.37
C ASN A 2 -3.01 -0.61 21.47
N LYS A 3 -2.80 0.70 21.53
CA LYS A 3 -1.69 1.36 20.84
C LYS A 3 -0.38 0.87 21.45
N ILE A 4 0.48 0.28 20.63
CA ILE A 4 1.81 -0.17 21.03
C ILE A 4 2.86 0.79 20.50
N GLN A 5 3.97 0.93 21.21
CA GLN A 5 5.07 1.80 20.79
C GLN A 5 5.78 1.20 19.56
N PRO A 6 6.40 2.02 18.68
CA PRO A 6 7.10 1.52 17.49
C PRO A 6 8.09 0.39 17.79
N ARG A 7 8.84 0.49 18.89
CA ARG A 7 9.78 -0.55 19.34
C ARG A 7 9.12 -1.90 19.63
N GLN A 8 7.85 -1.89 20.06
CA GLN A 8 7.06 -3.09 20.34
C GLN A 8 6.42 -3.66 19.06
N ALA A 9 6.10 -2.78 18.10
CA ALA A 9 5.48 -3.17 16.82
C ALA A 9 6.48 -3.81 15.85
N LEU A 10 7.75 -3.43 15.91
CA LEU A 10 8.79 -3.96 15.01
C LEU A 10 9.12 -5.42 15.33
N ASN A 11 9.23 -6.25 14.28
CA ASN A 11 9.77 -7.61 14.41
C ASN A 11 11.18 -7.53 15.02
N LYS A 12 11.46 -8.36 16.04
CA LYS A 12 12.75 -8.42 16.74
C LYS A 12 13.94 -8.63 15.80
N ALA A 13 13.74 -9.21 14.62
CA ALA A 13 14.77 -9.33 13.59
C ALA A 13 15.29 -7.96 13.12
N PHE A 14 14.43 -6.95 12.98
CA PHE A 14 14.84 -5.60 12.58
C PHE A 14 15.74 -4.92 13.62
N LEU A 15 15.60 -5.28 14.91
CA LEU A 15 16.48 -4.76 15.97
C LEU A 15 17.93 -5.25 15.84
N LYS A 16 18.16 -6.31 15.05
CA LYS A 16 19.50 -6.85 14.77
C LYS A 16 20.16 -6.20 13.56
N VAL A 17 19.39 -5.48 12.74
CA VAL A 17 19.91 -4.76 11.58
C VAL A 17 20.36 -3.39 12.05
N LYS A 18 21.67 -3.10 11.96
CA LYS A 18 22.18 -1.78 12.29
C LYS A 18 21.72 -0.78 11.22
N PRO A 19 21.04 0.31 11.58
CA PRO A 19 20.71 1.35 10.63
C PRO A 19 21.99 1.94 10.04
N ASN A 20 22.07 2.03 8.72
CA ASN A 20 23.17 2.68 8.04
C ASN A 20 22.94 4.20 8.08
N ARG A 21 23.92 4.97 8.55
CA ARG A 21 23.82 6.42 8.66
C ARG A 21 23.56 7.08 7.30
N VAL A 22 24.19 6.56 6.25
CA VAL A 22 24.00 7.08 4.88
C VAL A 22 22.56 6.90 4.44
N GLU A 23 21.97 5.72 4.67
CA GLU A 23 20.56 5.45 4.33
C GLU A 23 19.60 6.32 5.15
N ILE A 24 19.89 6.56 6.44
CA ILE A 24 19.09 7.47 7.27
C ILE A 24 19.12 8.90 6.72
N ASP A 25 20.30 9.40 6.38
CA ASP A 25 20.46 10.78 5.90
C ASP A 25 19.84 10.95 4.50
N GLN A 26 19.93 9.93 3.64
CA GLN A 26 19.19 9.87 2.37
C GLN A 26 17.68 9.88 2.58
N PHE A 27 17.17 9.04 3.48
CA PHE A 27 15.74 9.00 3.82
C PHE A 27 15.24 10.37 4.31
N LYS A 28 15.97 11.01 5.23
CA LYS A 28 15.63 12.35 5.72
C LYS A 28 15.58 13.37 4.59
N THR A 29 16.59 13.35 3.71
CA THR A 29 16.66 14.27 2.58
C THR A 29 15.46 14.12 1.66
N HIS A 30 15.15 12.89 1.23
CA HIS A 30 14.00 12.66 0.35
C HIS A 30 12.65 12.91 1.05
N LEU A 31 12.53 12.63 2.34
CA LEU A 31 11.33 12.93 3.11
C LEU A 31 11.13 14.45 3.23
N SER A 32 12.19 15.21 3.51
CA SER A 32 12.13 16.67 3.53
C SER A 32 11.71 17.24 2.17
N THR A 33 12.24 16.70 1.07
CA THR A 33 11.82 17.09 -0.28
C THR A 33 10.35 16.80 -0.54
N LEU A 34 9.88 15.59 -0.20
CA LEU A 34 8.47 15.21 -0.32
C LEU A 34 7.57 16.22 0.42
N LEU A 35 7.88 16.49 1.69
CA LEU A 35 7.08 17.39 2.53
C LEU A 35 7.10 18.84 2.02
N ALA A 36 8.23 19.31 1.48
CA ALA A 36 8.33 20.66 0.92
C ALA A 36 7.55 20.84 -0.40
N GLN A 37 7.23 19.76 -1.10
CA GLN A 37 6.50 19.78 -2.37
C GLN A 37 4.99 19.60 -2.23
N ILE A 38 4.50 19.27 -1.02
CA ILE A 38 3.06 19.12 -0.78
C ILE A 38 2.36 20.47 -1.04
N ASN A 39 1.29 20.42 -1.82
CA ASN A 39 0.40 21.54 -2.02
C ASN A 39 -1.05 21.06 -1.91
N GLU A 40 -1.71 21.37 -0.80
CA GLU A 40 -3.07 20.90 -0.51
C GLU A 40 -4.13 21.39 -1.51
N ALA A 41 -3.82 22.39 -2.34
CA ALA A 41 -4.70 22.80 -3.44
C ALA A 41 -4.68 21.79 -4.60
N GLU A 42 -3.59 21.04 -4.78
CA GLU A 42 -3.39 20.14 -5.91
C GLU A 42 -4.23 18.86 -5.86
N SER A 43 -4.29 18.17 -7.00
CA SER A 43 -5.06 16.93 -7.15
C SER A 43 -4.48 15.75 -6.36
N GLU A 44 -5.26 14.69 -6.21
CA GLU A 44 -4.78 13.41 -5.66
C GLU A 44 -3.67 12.83 -6.55
N GLU A 45 -3.81 12.95 -7.88
CA GLU A 45 -2.80 12.51 -8.86
C GLU A 45 -1.44 13.19 -8.66
N PHE A 46 -1.44 14.49 -8.38
CA PHE A 46 -0.22 15.24 -8.08
C PHE A 46 0.51 14.63 -6.88
N HIS A 47 -0.21 14.41 -5.77
CA HIS A 47 0.35 13.84 -4.55
C HIS A 47 0.81 12.39 -4.73
N LYS A 48 0.08 11.61 -5.55
CA LYS A 48 0.47 10.24 -5.93
C LYS A 48 1.82 10.21 -6.63
N ASN A 49 2.09 11.14 -7.54
CA ASN A 49 3.39 11.25 -8.22
C ASN A 49 4.51 11.57 -7.23
N LEU A 50 4.28 12.48 -6.26
CA LEU A 50 5.27 12.77 -5.22
C LEU A 50 5.59 11.53 -4.36
N ILE A 51 4.58 10.74 -4.00
CA ILE A 51 4.78 9.48 -3.25
C ILE A 51 5.60 8.50 -4.09
N ALA A 52 5.28 8.32 -5.37
CA ALA A 52 6.02 7.41 -6.25
C ALA A 52 7.49 7.82 -6.36
N ASP A 53 7.78 9.11 -6.55
CA ASP A 53 9.14 9.62 -6.66
C ASP A 53 9.91 9.49 -5.36
N PHE A 54 9.28 9.79 -4.21
CA PHE A 54 9.87 9.57 -2.90
C PHE A 54 10.29 8.11 -2.71
N LEU A 55 9.41 7.15 -3.00
CA LEU A 55 9.70 5.72 -2.86
C LEU A 55 10.81 5.26 -3.80
N LYS A 56 10.75 5.66 -5.09
CA LYS A 56 11.76 5.33 -6.09
C LYS A 56 13.15 5.81 -5.66
N ASN A 57 13.27 7.08 -5.31
CA ASN A 57 14.55 7.70 -4.99
C ASN A 57 15.13 7.22 -3.66
N THR A 58 14.29 6.78 -2.73
CA THR A 58 14.75 6.39 -1.40
C THR A 58 15.16 4.93 -1.30
N TYR A 59 14.41 4.00 -1.89
CA TYR A 59 14.63 2.57 -1.63
C TYR A 59 14.52 1.65 -2.84
N TYR A 60 13.74 2.01 -3.85
CA TYR A 60 13.25 1.03 -4.83
C TYR A 60 13.99 1.07 -6.17
N SER A 61 14.45 2.24 -6.62
CA SER A 61 15.21 2.37 -7.87
C SER A 61 16.65 1.84 -7.73
N PRO A 62 17.22 1.19 -8.75
CA PRO A 62 16.62 0.81 -10.05
C PRO A 62 16.02 -0.61 -10.05
N ASN A 63 15.95 -1.27 -8.90
CA ASN A 63 15.70 -2.71 -8.81
C ASN A 63 14.22 -3.09 -8.80
N HIS A 64 13.33 -2.13 -8.52
CA HIS A 64 11.89 -2.32 -8.46
C HIS A 64 11.17 -1.30 -9.34
N PHE A 65 10.05 -1.73 -9.92
CA PHE A 65 9.18 -0.87 -10.71
C PHE A 65 7.99 -0.37 -9.88
N ILE A 66 7.79 0.94 -9.87
CA ILE A 66 6.66 1.60 -9.19
C ILE A 66 5.83 2.35 -10.22
N ASN A 67 4.57 1.97 -10.38
CA ASN A 67 3.61 2.62 -11.28
C ASN A 67 2.16 2.27 -10.90
N THR A 68 1.19 2.85 -11.60
CA THR A 68 -0.20 2.39 -11.58
C THR A 68 -0.32 0.98 -12.17
N LYS A 69 -1.33 0.22 -11.75
CA LYS A 69 -1.67 -1.08 -12.34
C LYS A 69 -3.19 -1.26 -12.37
N GLY A 70 -3.78 -1.16 -13.56
CA GLY A 70 -5.24 -1.18 -13.69
C GLY A 70 -5.85 0.01 -12.96
N ARG A 71 -6.69 -0.27 -11.95
CA ARG A 71 -7.30 0.77 -11.11
C ARG A 71 -6.53 1.09 -9.83
N ASN A 72 -5.48 0.33 -9.53
CA ASN A 72 -4.65 0.59 -8.36
C ASN A 72 -3.87 1.90 -8.58
N ASP A 73 -3.86 2.77 -7.58
CA ASP A 73 -3.09 4.01 -7.60
C ASP A 73 -1.61 3.76 -7.83
N LEU A 74 -0.99 2.96 -6.96
CA LEU A 74 0.40 2.57 -7.08
C LEU A 74 0.58 1.10 -6.68
N VAL A 75 1.48 0.43 -7.38
CA VAL A 75 2.02 -0.87 -6.97
C VAL A 75 3.53 -0.84 -7.02
N ILE A 76 4.16 -1.66 -6.19
CA ILE A 76 5.60 -1.92 -6.24
C ILE A 76 5.77 -3.36 -6.69
N HIS A 77 6.42 -3.53 -7.84
CA HIS A 77 6.77 -4.82 -8.40
C HIS A 77 8.07 -5.35 -7.80
N ASN A 78 8.19 -6.67 -7.62
CA ASN A 78 9.36 -7.33 -7.04
C ASN A 78 10.60 -7.31 -7.94
N GLY A 79 10.46 -6.86 -9.19
CA GLY A 79 11.54 -6.66 -10.14
C GLY A 79 11.46 -5.29 -10.82
N LYS A 80 12.45 -5.04 -11.69
CA LYS A 80 12.69 -3.74 -12.34
C LYS A 80 11.66 -3.31 -13.39
N ASP A 81 10.69 -4.16 -13.71
CA ASP A 81 9.66 -3.91 -14.71
C ASP A 81 8.30 -4.50 -14.31
N ALA A 82 7.27 -4.13 -15.08
CA ALA A 82 5.88 -4.50 -14.85
C ALA A 82 5.56 -5.99 -15.07
N GLN A 83 6.51 -6.80 -15.57
CA GLN A 83 6.30 -8.24 -15.79
C GLN A 83 6.47 -9.05 -14.50
N SER A 84 7.21 -8.52 -13.53
CA SER A 84 7.38 -9.16 -12.23
C SER A 84 6.13 -9.03 -11.35
N ASN A 85 5.96 -9.93 -10.38
CA ASN A 85 4.80 -9.92 -9.49
C ASN A 85 4.77 -8.68 -8.60
N VAL A 86 3.55 -8.26 -8.23
CA VAL A 86 3.35 -7.15 -7.30
C VAL A 86 3.67 -7.62 -5.88
N GLY A 87 4.59 -6.93 -5.20
CA GLY A 87 4.94 -7.14 -3.81
C GLY A 87 4.22 -6.21 -2.84
N VAL A 88 3.87 -5.00 -3.28
CA VAL A 88 3.18 -4.00 -2.45
C VAL A 88 2.07 -3.30 -3.24
N ILE A 89 0.90 -3.14 -2.61
CA ILE A 89 -0.20 -2.32 -3.13
C ILE A 89 -0.27 -1.03 -2.31
N LEU A 90 -0.36 0.13 -2.99
CA LEU A 90 -0.54 1.44 -2.38
C LEU A 90 -1.85 2.08 -2.85
N GLU A 91 -2.59 2.61 -1.90
CA GLU A 91 -3.73 3.52 -2.12
C GLU A 91 -3.37 4.90 -1.57
N ALA A 92 -3.41 5.92 -2.44
CA ALA A 92 -3.07 7.29 -2.08
C ALA A 92 -4.36 8.11 -1.95
N LYS A 93 -4.44 8.95 -0.93
CA LYS A 93 -5.49 9.96 -0.82
C LYS A 93 -4.90 11.34 -0.76
N LYS A 94 -5.66 12.32 -1.25
CA LYS A 94 -5.31 13.73 -1.08
C LYS A 94 -5.10 14.04 0.42
N PRO A 95 -4.06 14.82 0.81
CA PRO A 95 -3.78 15.12 2.23
C PRO A 95 -4.98 15.66 3.02
N THR A 96 -5.85 16.44 2.36
CA THR A 96 -7.04 17.03 2.97
C THR A 96 -8.27 16.11 3.00
N ASN A 97 -8.25 14.99 2.29
CA ASN A 97 -9.39 14.07 2.20
C ASN A 97 -9.46 13.11 3.40
N LYS A 98 -9.77 13.66 4.57
CA LYS A 98 -9.89 12.91 5.83
C LYS A 98 -11.16 12.04 5.92
N GLY A 99 -12.08 12.15 4.95
CA GLY A 99 -13.31 11.36 4.90
C GLY A 99 -13.06 9.97 4.31
N GLU A 100 -12.24 9.88 3.27
CA GLU A 100 -11.92 8.63 2.59
C GLU A 100 -10.71 7.89 3.19
N MET A 101 -9.85 8.61 3.91
CA MET A 101 -8.64 8.08 4.56
C MET A 101 -8.94 7.34 5.86
N LEU A 102 -8.18 6.27 6.14
CA LEU A 102 -8.32 5.44 7.34
C LEU A 102 -8.04 6.25 8.60
N LYS A 103 -8.67 5.84 9.70
CA LYS A 103 -8.40 6.36 11.06
C LYS A 103 -8.20 5.20 12.01
N VAL A 104 -7.43 5.44 13.07
CA VAL A 104 -7.15 4.41 14.09
C VAL A 104 -8.43 3.92 14.78
N ASP A 105 -9.49 4.72 14.81
CA ASP A 105 -10.80 4.37 15.36
C ASP A 105 -11.84 4.00 14.29
N ASN A 106 -11.53 4.18 13.00
CA ASN A 106 -12.38 3.80 11.88
C ASN A 106 -11.56 3.34 10.68
N LEU A 107 -11.43 2.02 10.52
CA LEU A 107 -10.75 1.43 9.37
C LEU A 107 -11.66 1.29 8.15
N ASN A 108 -12.98 1.24 8.30
CA ASN A 108 -13.90 1.00 7.18
C ASN A 108 -14.16 2.30 6.41
N THR A 109 -13.14 2.76 5.69
CA THR A 109 -13.17 3.92 4.81
C THR A 109 -12.95 3.50 3.37
N LYS A 110 -13.18 4.40 2.41
CA LYS A 110 -13.04 4.10 0.99
C LYS A 110 -11.64 3.58 0.64
N ALA A 111 -10.57 4.21 1.14
CA ALA A 111 -9.21 3.75 0.90
C ALA A 111 -8.96 2.32 1.42
N PHE A 112 -9.57 1.93 2.55
CA PHE A 112 -9.45 0.55 3.04
C PHE A 112 -10.25 -0.44 2.17
N GLN A 113 -11.46 -0.06 1.74
CA GLN A 113 -12.27 -0.86 0.83
C GLN A 113 -11.56 -1.08 -0.52
N GLU A 114 -10.90 -0.04 -1.04
CA GLU A 114 -10.05 -0.11 -2.25
C GLU A 114 -8.87 -1.06 -2.04
N LEU A 115 -8.15 -0.98 -0.91
CA LEU A 115 -7.10 -1.95 -0.59
C LEU A 115 -7.62 -3.39 -0.52
N VAL A 116 -8.78 -3.63 0.09
CA VAL A 116 -9.39 -4.97 0.15
C VAL A 116 -9.76 -5.46 -1.25
N LEU A 117 -10.38 -4.61 -2.07
CA LEU A 117 -10.74 -4.93 -3.45
C LEU A 117 -9.50 -5.29 -4.29
N TYR A 118 -8.46 -4.48 -4.23
CA TYR A 118 -7.23 -4.69 -4.99
C TYR A 118 -6.45 -5.91 -4.51
N PHE A 119 -6.40 -6.13 -3.19
CA PHE A 119 -5.80 -7.34 -2.62
C PHE A 119 -6.47 -8.60 -3.16
N LEU A 120 -7.79 -8.70 -3.02
CA LEU A 120 -8.55 -9.88 -3.40
C LEU A 120 -8.51 -10.12 -4.90
N GLY A 121 -8.60 -9.04 -5.71
CA GLY A 121 -8.47 -9.15 -7.16
C GLY A 121 -7.12 -9.73 -7.58
N ASP A 122 -6.01 -9.22 -7.05
CA ASP A 122 -4.68 -9.68 -7.44
C ASP A 122 -4.36 -11.07 -6.85
N ARG A 123 -4.79 -11.35 -5.61
CA ARG A 123 -4.58 -12.64 -4.94
C ARG A 123 -5.40 -13.78 -5.53
N ILE A 124 -6.69 -13.54 -5.85
CA ILE A 124 -7.61 -14.59 -6.30
C ILE A 124 -7.59 -14.73 -7.83
N THR A 125 -7.76 -13.62 -8.56
CA THR A 125 -7.86 -13.65 -10.03
C THR A 125 -6.50 -13.86 -10.66
N ASN A 126 -5.50 -13.06 -10.26
CA ASN A 126 -4.14 -13.15 -10.82
C ASN A 126 -3.27 -14.22 -10.12
N LYS A 127 -3.79 -14.87 -9.06
CA LYS A 127 -3.08 -15.89 -8.27
C LYS A 127 -1.73 -15.40 -7.72
N ASN A 128 -1.61 -14.10 -7.45
CA ASN A 128 -0.36 -13.53 -6.96
C ASN A 128 -0.19 -13.76 -5.46
N LEU A 129 0.66 -14.73 -5.11
CA LEU A 129 0.97 -15.07 -3.71
C LEU A 129 2.09 -14.20 -3.10
N GLU A 130 2.69 -13.30 -3.89
CA GLU A 130 3.90 -12.57 -3.50
C GLU A 130 3.63 -11.23 -2.81
N ILE A 131 2.39 -10.74 -2.78
CA ILE A 131 2.04 -9.50 -2.06
C ILE A 131 2.43 -9.67 -0.58
N LYS A 132 3.26 -8.75 -0.09
CA LYS A 132 3.75 -8.70 1.29
C LYS A 132 3.06 -7.63 2.11
N TYR A 133 2.81 -6.48 1.51
CA TYR A 133 2.25 -5.34 2.22
C TYR A 133 1.17 -4.62 1.41
N LEU A 134 0.22 -4.04 2.13
CA LEU A 134 -0.76 -3.09 1.61
C LEU A 134 -0.63 -1.79 2.39
N ILE A 135 -0.66 -0.67 1.68
CA ILE A 135 -0.40 0.64 2.26
C ILE A 135 -1.50 1.60 1.84
N ALA A 136 -2.09 2.30 2.81
CA ALA A 136 -2.90 3.48 2.54
C ALA A 136 -2.20 4.71 3.12
N THR A 137 -2.13 5.80 2.35
CA THR A 137 -1.47 7.03 2.80
C THR A 137 -2.10 8.29 2.25
N ASN A 138 -2.10 9.35 3.06
CA ASN A 138 -2.37 10.72 2.63
C ASN A 138 -1.12 11.61 2.74
N ILE A 139 0.06 10.98 2.63
CA ILE A 139 1.42 11.50 2.88
C ILE A 139 1.72 11.74 4.36
N TYR A 140 0.79 12.33 5.12
CA TYR A 140 1.00 12.61 6.55
C TYR A 140 0.84 11.37 7.43
N GLU A 141 -0.11 10.51 7.09
CA GLU A 141 -0.45 9.29 7.82
C GLU A 141 -0.22 8.08 6.91
N TRP A 142 0.44 7.05 7.45
CA TRP A 142 0.75 5.81 6.74
C TRP A 142 0.17 4.63 7.50
N PHE A 143 -0.77 3.93 6.88
CA PHE A 143 -1.32 2.67 7.37
C PHE A 143 -0.70 1.53 6.57
N ILE A 144 0.07 0.67 7.24
CA ILE A 144 0.80 -0.43 6.61
C ILE A 144 0.26 -1.74 7.17
N PHE A 145 -0.22 -2.62 6.30
CA PHE A 145 -0.81 -3.90 6.65
C PHE A 145 0.04 -5.04 6.08
N ASP A 146 0.32 -6.04 6.91
CA ASP A 146 0.90 -7.31 6.47
C ASP A 146 -0.15 -8.10 5.67
N ALA A 147 0.21 -8.58 4.49
CA ALA A 147 -0.71 -9.32 3.61
C ALA A 147 -1.30 -10.56 4.29
N ASN A 148 -0.59 -11.22 5.21
CA ASN A 148 -1.14 -12.35 5.97
C ASN A 148 -2.27 -11.94 6.90
N THR A 149 -2.31 -10.68 7.32
CA THR A 149 -3.44 -10.14 8.10
C THR A 149 -4.68 -10.04 7.22
N PHE A 150 -4.52 -9.61 5.96
CA PHE A 150 -5.59 -9.56 4.98
C PHE A 150 -6.06 -10.97 4.57
N GLU A 151 -5.14 -11.91 4.39
CA GLU A 151 -5.47 -13.34 4.14
C GLU A 151 -6.42 -13.88 5.22
N LYS A 152 -6.04 -13.74 6.50
CA LYS A 152 -6.84 -14.21 7.63
C LYS A 152 -8.19 -13.50 7.75
N ALA A 153 -8.21 -12.19 7.51
CA ALA A 153 -9.43 -11.40 7.65
C ALA A 153 -10.45 -11.66 6.54
N PHE A 154 -9.99 -11.82 5.29
CA PHE A 154 -10.86 -11.76 4.11
C PHE A 154 -10.90 -13.06 3.29
N ILE A 155 -9.81 -13.82 3.21
CA ILE A 155 -9.75 -15.06 2.40
C ILE A 155 -10.11 -16.30 3.24
N GLU A 156 -9.68 -16.33 4.50
CA GLU A 156 -10.07 -17.39 5.43
C GLU A 156 -11.54 -17.25 5.87
N ASN A 157 -12.12 -16.04 5.83
CA ASN A 157 -13.55 -15.81 6.02
C ASN A 157 -14.34 -16.25 4.77
N LYS A 158 -14.73 -17.53 4.73
CA LYS A 158 -15.43 -18.13 3.56
C LYS A 158 -16.77 -17.47 3.25
N THR A 159 -17.50 -17.00 4.25
CA THR A 159 -18.76 -16.28 4.04
C THR A 159 -18.54 -14.99 3.27
N PHE A 160 -17.59 -14.17 3.73
CA PHE A 160 -17.24 -12.93 3.04
C PHE A 160 -16.66 -13.20 1.64
N LEU A 161 -15.74 -14.17 1.54
CA LEU A 161 -15.09 -14.52 0.27
C LEU A 161 -16.11 -14.95 -0.79
N ASN A 162 -17.09 -15.78 -0.44
CA ASN A 162 -18.14 -16.20 -1.36
C ASN A 162 -18.98 -15.00 -1.81
N GLN A 163 -19.41 -14.14 -0.88
CA GLN A 163 -20.15 -12.91 -1.22
C GLN A 163 -19.37 -11.99 -2.16
N PHE A 164 -18.05 -11.85 -1.94
CA PHE A 164 -17.19 -11.05 -2.82
C PHE A 164 -17.07 -11.66 -4.22
N ILE A 165 -16.93 -12.98 -4.32
CA ILE A 165 -16.79 -13.70 -5.58
C ILE A 165 -18.09 -13.66 -6.39
N ASP A 166 -19.24 -13.71 -5.72
CA ASP A 166 -20.56 -13.77 -6.34
C ASP A 166 -21.07 -12.39 -6.80
N THR A 167 -20.26 -11.32 -6.69
CA THR A 167 -20.64 -10.02 -7.25
C THR A 167 -20.60 -10.04 -8.78
N PRO A 168 -21.54 -9.36 -9.49
CA PRO A 168 -21.60 -9.39 -10.95
C PRO A 168 -20.28 -9.01 -11.63
N GLU A 169 -19.58 -8.01 -11.10
CA GLU A 169 -18.30 -7.53 -11.60
C GLU A 169 -17.20 -8.61 -11.53
N ASN A 170 -17.19 -9.42 -10.47
CA ASN A 170 -16.20 -10.48 -10.28
C ASN A 170 -16.59 -11.79 -10.98
N ILE A 171 -17.89 -12.06 -11.15
CA ILE A 171 -18.37 -13.15 -11.99
C ILE A 171 -17.91 -12.96 -13.44
N ILE A 172 -18.04 -11.75 -13.98
CA ILE A 172 -17.60 -11.44 -15.36
C ILE A 172 -16.09 -11.66 -15.53
N ARG A 173 -15.27 -11.31 -14.53
CA ARG A 173 -13.82 -11.53 -14.57
C ARG A 173 -13.40 -13.01 -14.51
N LYS A 174 -14.28 -13.93 -14.11
CA LYS A 174 -14.01 -15.38 -14.09
C LYS A 174 -14.27 -16.06 -15.43
N ILE A 175 -15.14 -15.48 -16.26
CA ILE A 175 -15.57 -16.04 -17.54
C ILE A 175 -14.80 -15.47 -18.74
N SER A 176 -14.01 -14.41 -18.52
CA SER A 176 -13.08 -13.79 -19.48
C SER A 176 -11.68 -14.38 -19.34
#